data_AF-A0A074V9P6-F1
#
_entry.id   AF-A0A074V9P6-F1
#
_cell.length_a   1.000
_cell.length_b   1.000
_cell.length_c   1.000
_cell.angle_alpha   90.00
_cell.angle_beta   90.00
_cell.angle_gamma   90.00
#
_symmetry.space_group_name_H-M   'P 1'
#
loop_
_entity.id
_entity.type
_entity.pdbx_description
1 polymer ?
#
loop_
_entity_poly.entity_id
_entity_poly.type
_entity_poly.pdbx_seq_one_letter_code
_entity_poly.pdbx_strand_id
1 'polypeptide(L)'
;QQPDWPDGTAVTIGNFDGVHCGHRHILMRLRQEAGQRGLSSVVMMFEPQPQEFFAQQAGKTLPFRLTPLRDKLDLLAASGCVDAVYVVRFNQQFAAMQPMDFVTH
;
A
#
# COMPACT_ATOMS: atom_id res chain seq x y z
N GLN A 1 -10.67 4.07 13.08
CA GLN A 1 -11.98 4.23 12.41
C GLN A 1 -11.70 4.26 10.92
N GLN A 2 -12.47 3.55 10.10
CA GLN A 2 -12.33 3.67 8.64
C GLN A 2 -12.80 5.07 8.24
N PRO A 3 -12.00 5.84 7.49
CA PRO A 3 -12.45 7.12 6.97
C PRO A 3 -13.64 6.92 6.01
N ASP A 4 -14.60 7.83 6.07
CA ASP A 4 -15.73 7.85 5.15
C ASP A 4 -15.34 8.63 3.89
N TRP A 5 -15.40 7.97 2.73
CA TRP A 5 -15.03 8.53 1.43
C TRP A 5 -16.19 8.35 0.46
N PRO A 6 -17.26 9.15 0.60
CA PRO A 6 -18.50 8.98 -0.15
C PRO A 6 -18.30 9.10 -1.67
N ASP A 7 -17.32 9.90 -2.10
CA ASP A 7 -17.00 10.14 -3.50
C ASP A 7 -15.90 9.20 -4.05
N GLY A 8 -15.45 8.23 -3.23
CA GLY A 8 -14.35 7.33 -3.55
C GLY A 8 -12.96 7.92 -3.29
N THR A 9 -11.92 7.27 -3.81
CA THR A 9 -10.52 7.66 -3.59
C THR A 9 -9.66 7.43 -4.83
N ALA A 10 -8.55 8.17 -4.91
CA ALA A 10 -7.45 7.82 -5.80
C ALA A 10 -6.49 6.92 -5.02
N VAL A 11 -6.19 5.73 -5.56
CA VAL A 11 -5.40 4.71 -4.88
C VAL A 11 -4.14 4.37 -5.67
N THR A 12 -3.02 4.21 -4.96
CA THR A 12 -1.85 3.47 -5.47
C THR A 12 -1.62 2.23 -4.62
N ILE A 13 -1.16 1.14 -5.24
CA ILE A 13 -0.95 -0.15 -4.58
C ILE A 13 0.54 -0.49 -4.67
N GLY A 14 1.17 -0.80 -3.54
CA GLY A 14 2.59 -1.15 -3.54
C GLY A 14 3.18 -1.40 -2.16
N ASN A 15 4.43 -1.90 -2.14
CA ASN A 15 5.13 -2.17 -0.89
C ASN A 15 5.70 -0.91 -0.23
N PHE A 16 6.08 0.10 -1.03
CA PHE A 16 6.63 1.39 -0.56
C PHE A 16 7.82 1.28 0.42
N ASP A 17 8.57 0.19 0.38
CA ASP A 17 9.71 -0.04 1.28
C ASP A 17 10.78 1.04 1.09
N GLY A 18 11.16 1.72 2.18
CA GLY A 18 12.08 2.86 2.20
C GLY A 18 11.61 4.16 1.50
N VAL A 19 10.43 4.20 0.85
CA VAL A 19 9.86 5.39 0.18
C VAL A 19 10.91 6.22 -0.61
N HIS A 20 11.69 5.53 -1.44
CA HIS A 20 12.76 6.11 -2.26
C HIS A 20 12.22 7.05 -3.36
N CYS A 21 13.11 7.64 -4.18
CA CYS A 21 12.75 8.63 -5.20
C CYS A 21 11.65 8.15 -6.18
N GLY A 22 11.72 6.90 -6.65
CA GLY A 22 10.67 6.30 -7.49
C GLY A 22 9.28 6.27 -6.81
N HIS A 23 9.23 5.84 -5.54
CA HIS A 23 7.99 5.89 -4.76
C HIS A 23 7.48 7.31 -4.59
N ARG A 24 8.36 8.28 -4.28
CA ARG A 24 7.97 9.69 -4.16
C ARG A 24 7.36 10.23 -5.45
N HIS A 25 7.88 9.84 -6.62
CA HIS A 25 7.28 10.22 -7.89
C HIS A 25 5.85 9.69 -8.07
N ILE A 26 5.62 8.41 -7.72
CA ILE A 26 4.28 7.81 -7.73
C ILE A 26 3.34 8.55 -6.77
N LEU A 27 3.79 8.86 -5.55
CA LEU A 27 2.99 9.55 -4.54
C LEU A 27 2.65 11.00 -4.96
N MET A 28 3.58 11.73 -5.56
CA MET A 28 3.31 13.06 -6.11
C MET A 28 2.26 13.00 -7.22
N ARG A 29 2.36 12.01 -8.11
CA ARG A 29 1.36 11.81 -9.17
C ARG A 29 -0.01 11.45 -8.61
N LEU A 30 -0.06 10.57 -7.62
CA LEU A 30 -1.28 10.23 -6.90
C LEU A 30 -1.94 11.48 -6.31
N ARG A 31 -1.16 12.33 -5.61
CA ARG A 31 -1.67 13.56 -5.00
C ARG A 31 -2.24 14.52 -6.04
N GLN A 32 -1.57 14.66 -7.18
CA GLN A 32 -2.05 15.48 -8.29
C GLN A 32 -3.39 14.96 -8.84
N GLU A 33 -3.48 13.67 -9.16
CA GLU A 33 -4.70 13.07 -9.70
C GLU A 33 -5.87 13.13 -8.72
N ALA A 34 -5.59 12.90 -7.43
CA ALA A 34 -6.57 13.02 -6.36
C ALA A 34 -7.11 14.46 -6.27
N GLY A 35 -6.21 15.46 -6.26
CA GLY A 35 -6.58 16.87 -6.18
C GLY A 35 -7.39 17.36 -7.39
N GLN A 36 -7.07 16.90 -8.60
CA GLN A 36 -7.84 17.25 -9.82
C GLN A 36 -9.29 16.73 -9.79
N ARG A 37 -9.56 15.69 -9.01
CA ARG A 37 -10.87 15.02 -8.93
C ARG A 37 -11.59 15.28 -7.60
N GLY A 38 -10.99 16.04 -6.69
CA GLY A 38 -11.54 16.25 -5.35
C GLY A 38 -11.54 15.00 -4.47
N LEU A 39 -10.67 14.02 -4.73
CA LEU A 39 -10.61 12.75 -4.02
C LEU A 39 -9.49 12.74 -2.97
N SER A 40 -9.61 11.83 -2.00
CA SER A 40 -8.49 11.52 -1.10
C SER A 40 -7.44 10.64 -1.79
N SER A 41 -6.17 10.89 -1.47
CA SER A 41 -5.00 10.13 -1.92
C SER A 41 -4.68 9.00 -0.93
N VAL A 42 -4.77 7.76 -1.40
CA VAL A 42 -4.65 6.57 -0.55
C VAL A 42 -3.56 5.64 -1.05
N VAL A 43 -2.74 5.14 -0.13
CA VAL A 43 -1.80 4.04 -0.40
C VAL A 43 -2.40 2.75 0.13
N MET A 44 -2.55 1.74 -0.72
CA MET A 44 -2.84 0.37 -0.29
C MET A 44 -1.53 -0.43 -0.24
N MET A 45 -1.31 -1.12 0.86
CA MET A 45 -0.13 -1.98 1.05
C MET A 45 -0.48 -3.26 1.80
N PHE A 46 0.43 -4.23 1.81
CA PHE A 46 0.22 -5.57 2.33
C PHE A 46 1.16 -5.89 3.49
N GLU A 47 0.64 -6.45 4.58
CA GLU A 47 1.44 -6.94 5.72
C GLU A 47 0.96 -8.32 6.22
N PRO A 48 1.86 -9.33 6.39
CA PRO A 48 3.27 -9.32 5.94
C PRO A 48 3.38 -9.08 4.43
N GLN A 49 4.57 -8.72 3.96
CA GLN A 49 4.75 -8.45 2.53
C GLN A 49 4.58 -9.77 1.74
N PRO A 50 4.02 -9.77 0.52
CA PRO A 50 3.77 -11.01 -0.21
C PRO A 50 5.01 -11.90 -0.36
N GLN A 51 6.18 -11.29 -0.61
CA GLN A 51 7.45 -12.01 -0.69
C GLN A 51 7.81 -12.72 0.62
N GLU A 52 7.53 -12.10 1.77
CA GLU A 52 7.77 -12.73 3.08
C GLU A 52 6.79 -13.86 3.34
N PHE A 53 5.50 -13.64 3.04
CA PHE A 53 4.48 -14.66 3.20
C PHE A 53 4.85 -15.92 2.41
N PHE A 54 5.22 -15.78 1.14
CA PHE A 54 5.62 -16.91 0.31
C PHE A 54 6.97 -17.51 0.72
N ALA A 55 7.92 -16.70 1.22
CA ALA A 55 9.17 -17.23 1.77
C ALA A 55 8.92 -18.10 3.02
N GLN A 56 8.06 -17.66 3.94
CA GLN A 56 7.67 -18.44 5.12
C GLN A 56 6.98 -19.75 4.73
N GLN A 57 6.00 -19.69 3.81
CA GLN A 57 5.32 -20.88 3.30
C GLN A 57 6.28 -21.90 2.68
N ALA A 58 7.33 -21.43 2.00
CA ALA A 58 8.33 -22.28 1.35
C ALA A 58 9.49 -22.69 2.27
N GLY A 59 9.51 -22.30 3.55
CA GLY A 59 10.64 -22.56 4.46
C GLY A 59 11.95 -21.88 4.03
N LYS A 60 11.87 -20.76 3.30
CA LYS A 60 13.01 -19.99 2.80
C LYS A 60 13.36 -18.83 3.73
N THR A 61 14.58 -18.33 3.59
CA THR A 61 15.02 -17.09 4.24
C THR A 61 14.09 -15.93 3.86
N LEU A 62 13.69 -15.15 4.87
CA LEU A 62 12.88 -13.96 4.68
C LEU A 62 13.66 -12.89 3.88
N PRO A 63 13.01 -12.18 2.94
CA PRO A 63 13.63 -11.03 2.29
C PRO A 63 13.94 -9.94 3.31
N PHE A 64 14.99 -9.17 3.04
CA PHE A 64 15.35 -8.01 3.86
C PHE A 64 14.38 -6.86 3.61
N ARG A 65 13.98 -6.17 4.69
CA ARG A 65 13.22 -4.91 4.63
C ARG A 65 14.16 -3.73 4.79
N LEU A 66 13.99 -2.69 3.98
CA LEU A 66 14.63 -1.39 4.24
C LEU A 66 14.02 -0.74 5.48
N THR A 67 12.69 -0.82 5.64
CA THR A 67 11.99 -0.28 6.79
C THR A 67 10.91 -1.21 7.36
N PRO A 68 10.75 -1.28 8.69
CA PRO A 68 9.57 -1.92 9.29
C PRO A 68 8.29 -1.15 8.95
N LEU A 69 7.13 -1.76 9.19
CA LEU A 69 5.84 -1.16 8.87
C LEU A 69 5.67 0.24 9.49
N ARG A 70 6.03 0.41 10.77
CA ARG A 70 5.89 1.70 11.47
C ARG A 70 6.67 2.81 10.74
N ASP A 71 7.96 2.60 10.50
CA ASP A 71 8.81 3.57 9.82
C ASP A 71 8.34 3.83 8.38
N LYS A 72 7.79 2.82 7.70
CA LYS A 72 7.17 2.99 6.38
C LYS A 72 5.95 3.91 6.44
N LEU A 73 5.09 3.76 7.45
CA LEU A 73 3.95 4.65 7.66
C LEU A 73 4.41 6.09 7.96
N ASP A 74 5.46 6.26 8.76
CA ASP A 74 6.04 7.56 9.06
C ASP A 74 6.63 8.22 7.80
N LEU A 75 7.32 7.46 6.95
CA LEU A 75 7.86 7.95 5.69
C LEU A 75 6.76 8.32 4.68
N LEU A 76 5.68 7.52 4.62
CA LEU A 76 4.52 7.82 3.78
C LEU A 76 3.81 9.10 4.27
N ALA A 77 3.62 9.27 5.57
CA ALA A 77 3.06 10.49 6.16
C ALA A 77 3.96 11.70 5.88
N ALA A 78 5.27 11.56 6.07
CA ALA A 78 6.26 12.62 5.82
C ALA A 78 6.36 13.01 4.34
N SER A 79 5.82 12.21 3.41
CA SER A 79 5.74 12.60 1.99
C SER A 79 4.78 13.77 1.74
N GLY A 80 3.81 14.01 2.64
CA GLY A 80 2.75 15.01 2.47
C GLY A 80 1.79 14.73 1.30
N CYS A 81 1.93 13.58 0.63
CA CYS A 81 1.18 13.24 -0.58
C CYS A 81 0.04 12.25 -0.34
N VAL A 82 -0.11 11.76 0.89
CA VAL A 82 -1.00 10.65 1.25
C VAL A 82 -1.89 11.06 2.40
N ASP A 83 -3.20 10.96 2.21
CA ASP A 83 -4.20 11.26 3.24
C ASP A 83 -4.46 10.04 4.13
N ALA A 84 -4.31 8.82 3.59
CA ALA A 84 -4.45 7.59 4.36
C ALA A 84 -3.64 6.41 3.79
N VAL A 85 -3.30 5.45 4.66
CA VAL A 85 -2.70 4.17 4.27
C VAL A 85 -3.65 3.04 4.66
N TYR A 86 -4.04 2.23 3.68
CA TYR A 86 -4.83 1.03 3.87
C TYR A 86 -3.93 -0.21 3.89
N VAL A 87 -3.71 -0.75 5.10
CA VAL A 87 -2.85 -1.92 5.30
C VAL A 87 -3.72 -3.18 5.27
N VAL A 88 -3.61 -3.93 4.18
CA VAL A 88 -4.31 -5.19 3.97
C VAL A 88 -3.51 -6.32 4.59
N ARG A 89 -4.16 -7.18 5.37
CA ARG A 89 -3.53 -8.40 5.88
C ARG A 89 -3.33 -9.38 4.72
N PHE A 90 -2.08 -9.66 4.37
CA PHE A 90 -1.77 -10.68 3.38
C PHE A 90 -1.76 -12.07 4.04
N ASN A 91 -2.63 -12.96 3.58
CA ASN A 91 -2.78 -14.30 4.10
C ASN A 91 -3.10 -15.29 2.98
N GLN A 92 -3.29 -16.57 3.31
CA GLN A 92 -3.59 -17.61 2.32
C GLN A 92 -4.87 -17.33 1.52
N GLN A 93 -5.91 -16.78 2.17
CA GLN A 93 -7.17 -16.44 1.50
C GLN A 93 -6.95 -15.33 0.47
N PHE A 94 -6.21 -14.28 0.83
CA PHE A 94 -5.89 -13.18 -0.06
C PHE A 94 -4.97 -13.63 -1.20
N ALA A 95 -3.98 -14.48 -0.90
CA ALA A 95 -3.08 -15.04 -1.91
C ALA A 95 -3.79 -15.94 -2.95
N ALA A 96 -4.91 -16.56 -2.56
CA ALA A 96 -5.73 -17.40 -3.44
C ALA A 96 -6.84 -16.63 -4.19
N MET A 97 -7.00 -15.33 -3.90
CA MET A 97 -8.01 -14.47 -4.51
C MET A 97 -7.78 -14.35 -6.02
N GLN A 98 -8.83 -14.48 -6.82
CA GLN A 98 -8.70 -14.26 -8.26
C GLN A 98 -8.52 -12.78 -8.57
N PRO A 99 -7.81 -12.41 -9.65
CA PRO A 99 -7.59 -11.01 -9.99
C PRO A 99 -8.87 -10.19 -10.13
N MET A 100 -9.97 -10.77 -10.65
CA MET A 100 -11.24 -10.04 -10.73
C MET A 100 -11.91 -9.85 -9.38
N ASP A 101 -11.79 -10.80 -8.47
CA ASP A 101 -12.33 -10.65 -7.11
C ASP A 101 -11.63 -9.48 -6.42
N PHE A 102 -10.30 -9.37 -6.58
CA PHE A 102 -9.52 -8.24 -6.05
C PHE A 102 -9.97 -6.86 -6.56
N VAL A 103 -10.43 -6.77 -7.81
CA VAL A 103 -10.87 -5.50 -8.40
C VAL A 103 -12.31 -5.15 -8.00
N THR A 104 -13.14 -6.14 -7.67
CA THR A 104 -14.59 -5.96 -7.53
C THR A 104 -15.10 -5.98 -6.09
N HIS A 105 -14.33 -6.52 -5.13
CA HIS A 105 -14.71 -6.71 -3.73
C HIS A 105 -13.69 -6.05 -2.78
#